data_AF-E1VJI9-F1
#
_entry.id   AF-E1VJI9-F1
#
_cell.length_a   1.000
_cell.length_b   1.000
_cell.length_c   1.000
_cell.angle_alpha   90.00
_cell.angle_beta   90.00
_cell.angle_gamma   90.00
#
_symmetry.space_group_name_H-M   'P 1'
#
loop_
_entity.id
_entity.type
_entity.pdbx_description
1 polymer ?
#
loop_
_entity_poly.entity_id
_entity_poly.type
_entity_poly.pdbx_seq_one_letter_code
_entity_poly.pdbx_strand_id
1 'polypeptide(L)'
;MSLIGESGWLQAVNAFFAHSTQRTDKSDWQSLAEHLTSVGDLAATFASDFGAHSLAQAAGLLHDLGKYTREFQSRLEGGAKVDHATWGAHVALELFGQAGILLAYGIAGHHAGLANGRGGEVRTALEDRLKTTLPELLPDWRRELALPDKSALWPIADFKPCRERGMFQLSVLVRMLFSCLVDADFIDTDEFYRRIDNRPPRRAESLPSLERLRERLDAKLAGFSADTAVNQLRADILAHVREQAAQPPGLFSLTVPTGGGKTLASLAFALDHAIAHGLRRVIYVIPFTSIVEQNAQVFREAFGDLFASAWIEIGIEGRLAAPPLPHHRAYGSRTTAVRWLIYFIPLPIPAAQCL
;
A
#
# COMPACT_ATOMS: atom_id res chain seq x y z
N MET A 1 42.39 -44.86 32.80
CA MET A 1 41.78 -45.56 31.65
C MET A 1 40.33 -45.13 31.59
N SER A 2 39.97 -44.40 30.52
CA SER A 2 38.69 -44.38 29.79
C SER A 2 37.42 -44.84 30.53
N LEU A 3 36.31 -44.09 30.59
CA LEU A 3 35.45 -43.60 29.49
C LEU A 3 34.69 -42.34 29.98
N ILE A 4 34.80 -41.15 29.38
CA ILE A 4 34.08 -40.64 28.18
C ILE A 4 32.56 -40.90 28.30
N GLY A 5 31.64 -39.94 28.33
CA GLY A 5 31.68 -38.49 28.12
C GLY A 5 30.24 -38.05 27.84
N GLU A 6 29.61 -37.35 28.77
CA GLU A 6 28.34 -36.64 28.52
C GLU A 6 28.68 -35.36 27.75
N SER A 7 28.73 -35.44 26.42
CA SER A 7 28.75 -34.26 25.57
C SER A 7 27.36 -33.66 25.53
N GLY A 8 27.12 -32.72 26.44
CA GLY A 8 26.07 -31.72 26.32
C GLY A 8 26.31 -30.88 25.07
N TRP A 9 25.87 -31.39 23.92
CA TRP A 9 25.57 -30.54 22.78
C TRP A 9 24.31 -29.77 23.11
N LEU A 10 24.47 -28.60 23.75
CA LEU A 10 23.55 -27.49 23.50
C LEU A 10 23.45 -27.41 21.97
N GLN A 11 22.29 -27.79 21.41
CA GLN A 11 22.01 -27.53 20.01
C GLN A 11 22.25 -26.03 19.83
N ALA A 12 23.33 -25.67 19.13
CA ALA A 12 23.52 -24.31 18.71
C ALA A 12 22.26 -23.96 17.91
N VAL A 13 21.41 -23.12 18.49
CA VAL A 13 20.28 -22.55 17.78
C VAL A 13 20.93 -21.80 16.63
N ASN A 14 20.81 -22.35 15.41
CA ASN A 14 21.30 -21.66 14.24
C ASN A 14 20.44 -20.39 14.14
N ALA A 15 21.00 -19.27 14.56
CA ALA A 15 20.32 -18.00 14.43
C ALA A 15 20.16 -17.68 12.94
N PHE A 16 18.92 -17.57 12.49
CA PHE A 16 18.59 -17.12 11.15
C PHE A 16 18.45 -15.61 11.17
N PHE A 17 19.04 -14.95 10.16
CA PHE A 17 19.00 -13.49 10.04
C PHE A 17 18.27 -13.08 8.77
N ALA A 18 17.55 -11.95 8.86
CA ALA A 18 16.90 -11.30 7.73
C ALA A 18 17.81 -10.24 7.09
N HIS A 19 18.48 -9.45 7.93
CA HIS A 19 19.33 -8.34 7.52
C HIS A 19 20.66 -8.38 8.27
N SER A 20 21.71 -7.95 7.57
CA SER A 20 23.08 -7.91 8.09
C SER A 20 23.62 -6.50 8.14
N THR A 21 24.61 -6.31 9.02
CA THR A 21 25.43 -5.10 9.15
C THR A 21 26.89 -5.43 8.83
N GLN A 22 27.78 -4.43 8.99
CA GLN A 22 29.22 -4.65 8.84
C GLN A 22 29.87 -5.38 10.04
N ARG A 23 29.15 -5.58 11.15
CA ARG A 23 29.72 -6.26 12.32
C ARG A 23 29.84 -7.75 12.07
N THR A 24 31.03 -8.27 12.30
CA THR A 24 31.37 -9.70 12.09
C THR A 24 30.89 -10.60 13.23
N ASP A 25 30.62 -10.03 14.41
CA ASP A 25 30.06 -10.74 15.57
C ASP A 25 28.55 -10.98 15.45
N LYS A 26 27.89 -10.44 14.40
CA LYS A 26 26.45 -10.51 14.12
C LYS A 26 25.55 -10.03 15.26
N SER A 27 26.10 -9.31 16.23
CA SER A 27 25.40 -8.91 17.45
C SER A 27 24.28 -7.90 17.23
N ASP A 28 24.31 -7.19 16.10
CA ASP A 28 23.36 -6.18 15.68
C ASP A 28 22.62 -6.58 14.39
N TRP A 29 22.73 -7.83 13.95
CA TRP A 29 21.97 -8.34 12.81
C TRP A 29 20.51 -8.59 13.23
N GLN A 30 19.57 -8.29 12.34
CA GLN A 30 18.16 -8.54 12.61
C GLN A 30 17.85 -10.02 12.46
N SER A 31 17.26 -10.62 13.50
CA SER A 31 16.82 -12.02 13.40
C SER A 31 15.68 -12.15 12.39
N LEU A 32 15.61 -13.30 11.72
CA LEU A 32 14.58 -13.56 10.71
C LEU A 32 13.19 -13.61 11.32
N ALA A 33 13.04 -14.21 12.50
CA ALA A 33 11.76 -14.26 13.21
C ALA A 33 11.26 -12.88 13.62
N GLU A 34 12.15 -12.00 14.10
CA GLU A 34 11.80 -10.60 14.43
C GLU A 34 11.29 -9.85 13.20
N HIS A 35 12.04 -9.92 12.09
CA HIS A 35 11.65 -9.29 10.83
C HIS A 35 10.29 -9.78 10.32
N LEU A 36 10.11 -11.10 10.18
CA LEU A 36 8.87 -11.69 9.67
C LEU A 36 7.66 -11.36 10.55
N THR A 37 7.84 -11.34 11.87
CA THR A 37 6.77 -10.98 12.82
C THR A 37 6.42 -9.50 12.71
N SER A 38 7.43 -8.62 12.69
CA SER A 38 7.24 -7.18 12.53
C SER A 38 6.53 -6.83 11.21
N VAL A 39 6.97 -7.41 10.09
CA VAL A 39 6.33 -7.24 8.78
C VAL A 39 4.91 -7.79 8.80
N GLY A 40 4.68 -8.95 9.42
CA GLY A 40 3.35 -9.54 9.60
C GLY A 40 2.39 -8.61 10.35
N ASP A 41 2.81 -8.08 11.50
CA ASP A 41 1.98 -7.22 12.34
C ASP A 41 1.69 -5.86 11.68
N LEU A 42 2.69 -5.30 10.99
CA LEU A 42 2.52 -4.05 10.26
C LEU A 42 1.61 -4.22 9.04
N ALA A 43 1.78 -5.30 8.27
CA ALA A 43 0.89 -5.62 7.16
C ALA A 43 -0.55 -5.86 7.63
N ALA A 44 -0.72 -6.57 8.75
CA ALA A 44 -2.03 -6.78 9.38
C ALA A 44 -2.70 -5.45 9.77
N THR A 45 -1.93 -4.52 10.35
CA THR A 45 -2.39 -3.17 10.69
C THR A 45 -2.89 -2.42 9.46
N PHE A 46 -2.14 -2.43 8.36
CA PHE A 46 -2.55 -1.79 7.10
C PHE A 46 -3.80 -2.42 6.49
N ALA A 47 -3.97 -3.74 6.65
CA ALA A 47 -5.10 -4.47 6.09
C ALA A 47 -6.37 -4.47 6.97
N SER A 48 -6.27 -3.96 8.20
CA SER A 48 -7.37 -3.94 9.16
C SER A 48 -8.57 -3.13 8.65
N ASP A 49 -8.32 -2.03 7.94
CA ASP A 49 -9.36 -1.14 7.40
C ASP A 49 -10.28 -1.80 6.36
N PHE A 50 -9.86 -2.91 5.75
CA PHE A 50 -10.65 -3.67 4.79
C PHE A 50 -10.84 -5.14 5.19
N GLY A 51 -10.64 -5.44 6.49
CA GLY A 51 -10.96 -6.72 7.09
C GLY A 51 -9.99 -7.86 6.77
N ALA A 52 -8.90 -7.63 6.04
CA ALA A 52 -7.99 -8.68 5.57
C ALA A 52 -6.72 -8.83 6.44
N HIS A 53 -6.77 -8.42 7.70
CA HIS A 53 -5.63 -8.42 8.64
C HIS A 53 -4.94 -9.79 8.73
N SER A 54 -5.68 -10.89 8.90
CA SER A 54 -5.10 -12.25 8.98
C SER A 54 -4.40 -12.69 7.69
N LEU A 55 -4.93 -12.29 6.53
CA LEU A 55 -4.29 -12.58 5.24
C LEU A 55 -2.99 -11.81 5.10
N ALA A 56 -2.99 -10.51 5.44
CA ALA A 56 -1.79 -9.68 5.39
C ALA A 56 -0.73 -10.13 6.41
N GLN A 57 -1.16 -10.53 7.62
CA GLN A 57 -0.26 -11.10 8.62
C GLN A 57 0.43 -12.37 8.10
N ALA A 58 -0.36 -13.31 7.55
CA ALA A 58 0.18 -14.53 6.95
C ALA A 58 1.13 -14.22 5.79
N ALA A 59 0.84 -13.20 4.97
CA ALA A 59 1.73 -12.75 3.91
C ALA A 59 3.07 -12.28 4.47
N GLY A 60 3.06 -11.40 5.48
CA GLY A 60 4.27 -10.86 6.11
C GLY A 60 5.12 -11.93 6.79
N LEU A 61 4.48 -12.85 7.52
CA LEU A 61 5.16 -13.96 8.19
C LEU A 61 5.83 -14.94 7.21
N LEU A 62 5.33 -15.04 5.97
CA LEU A 62 5.80 -16.02 4.98
C LEU A 62 6.65 -15.41 3.86
N HIS A 63 6.67 -14.09 3.66
CA HIS A 63 7.19 -13.51 2.42
C HIS A 63 8.65 -13.87 2.14
N ASP A 64 9.45 -13.94 3.21
CA ASP A 64 10.88 -14.21 3.20
C ASP A 64 11.23 -15.58 3.80
N LEU A 65 10.28 -16.53 3.81
CA LEU A 65 10.47 -17.83 4.45
C LEU A 65 11.67 -18.61 3.90
N GLY A 66 12.04 -18.41 2.63
CA GLY A 66 13.21 -19.04 2.03
C GLY A 66 14.55 -18.56 2.61
N LYS A 67 14.55 -17.56 3.50
CA LYS A 67 15.71 -17.19 4.31
C LYS A 67 16.07 -18.24 5.37
N TYR A 68 15.15 -19.16 5.72
CA TYR A 68 15.43 -20.38 6.51
C TYR A 68 16.10 -21.48 5.67
N THR A 69 17.04 -21.12 4.80
CA THR A 69 17.87 -22.06 4.02
C THR A 69 19.34 -21.80 4.34
N ARG A 70 20.18 -22.84 4.28
CA ARG A 70 21.62 -22.67 4.53
C ARG A 70 22.27 -21.75 3.50
N GLU A 71 21.79 -21.86 2.26
CA GLU A 71 22.26 -21.13 1.10
C GLU A 71 21.94 -19.63 1.23
N PHE A 72 20.75 -19.26 1.74
CA PHE A 72 20.46 -17.86 2.02
C PHE A 72 21.30 -17.32 3.19
N GLN A 73 21.47 -18.07 4.28
CA GLN A 73 22.31 -17.59 5.39
C GLN A 73 23.77 -17.39 4.94
N SER A 74 24.30 -18.25 4.06
CA SER A 74 25.61 -18.05 3.43
C SER A 74 25.66 -16.82 2.51
N ARG A 75 24.55 -16.46 1.85
CA ARG A 75 24.45 -15.23 1.04
C ARG A 75 24.69 -13.96 1.86
N LEU A 76 24.22 -13.91 3.11
CA LEU A 76 24.47 -12.75 4.00
C LEU A 76 25.97 -12.53 4.29
N GLU A 77 26.78 -13.56 4.07
CA GLU A 77 28.24 -13.56 4.25
C GLU A 77 29.00 -13.44 2.92
N GLY A 78 28.32 -13.05 1.82
CA GLY A 78 28.93 -12.89 0.50
C GLY A 78 28.77 -14.08 -0.45
N GLY A 79 27.97 -15.07 -0.07
CA GLY A 79 27.59 -16.19 -0.94
C GLY A 79 26.72 -15.79 -2.13
N ALA A 80 26.38 -16.78 -2.96
CA ALA A 80 25.60 -16.57 -4.19
C ALA A 80 24.16 -16.08 -3.91
N LYS A 81 23.52 -15.51 -4.94
CA LYS A 81 22.10 -15.17 -4.86
C LYS A 81 21.24 -16.43 -4.90
N VAL A 82 20.25 -16.47 -4.01
CA VAL A 82 19.31 -17.58 -3.83
C VAL A 82 17.90 -17.00 -3.86
N ASP A 83 16.93 -17.76 -4.39
CA ASP A 83 15.52 -17.40 -4.27
C ASP A 83 15.06 -17.63 -2.83
N HIS A 84 14.57 -16.58 -2.19
CA HIS A 84 14.09 -16.62 -0.81
C HIS A 84 12.58 -16.40 -0.68
N ALA A 85 11.88 -16.08 -1.77
CA ALA A 85 10.45 -15.74 -1.76
C ALA A 85 9.56 -16.94 -2.09
N THR A 86 10.03 -17.85 -2.94
CA THR A 86 9.18 -18.91 -3.51
C THR A 86 8.74 -19.93 -2.45
N TRP A 87 9.57 -20.20 -1.43
CA TRP A 87 9.18 -21.07 -0.31
C TRP A 87 7.94 -20.56 0.43
N GLY A 88 7.84 -19.25 0.66
CA GLY A 88 6.67 -18.65 1.30
C GLY A 88 5.38 -18.87 0.51
N ALA A 89 5.47 -18.77 -0.82
CA ALA A 89 4.33 -19.03 -1.71
C ALA A 89 3.90 -20.51 -1.68
N HIS A 90 4.85 -21.45 -1.64
CA HIS A 90 4.54 -22.88 -1.47
C HIS A 90 3.83 -23.17 -0.16
N VAL A 91 4.39 -22.68 0.95
CA VAL A 91 3.81 -22.91 2.28
C VAL A 91 2.43 -22.27 2.41
N ALA A 92 2.22 -21.08 1.83
CA ALA A 92 0.90 -20.46 1.80
C ALA A 92 -0.14 -21.31 1.06
N LEU A 93 0.22 -21.89 -0.09
CA LEU A 93 -0.65 -22.79 -0.86
C LEU A 93 -0.98 -24.06 -0.08
N GLU A 94 0.02 -24.67 0.56
CA GLU A 94 -0.11 -25.89 1.35
C GLU A 94 -1.05 -25.68 2.55
N LEU A 95 -0.80 -24.65 3.35
CA LEU A 95 -1.52 -24.43 4.61
C LEU A 95 -2.90 -23.82 4.40
N PHE A 96 -3.04 -22.89 3.44
CA PHE A 96 -4.24 -22.05 3.34
C PHE A 96 -5.11 -22.32 2.11
N GLY A 97 -4.71 -23.23 1.21
CA GLY A 97 -5.51 -23.64 0.06
C GLY A 97 -5.88 -22.46 -0.85
N GLN A 98 -7.18 -22.21 -1.07
CA GLN A 98 -7.65 -21.13 -1.95
C GLN A 98 -7.18 -19.74 -1.49
N ALA A 99 -7.21 -19.47 -0.18
CA ALA A 99 -6.68 -18.23 0.38
C ALA A 99 -5.16 -18.12 0.14
N GLY A 100 -4.47 -19.27 0.20
CA GLY A 100 -3.05 -19.40 -0.13
C GLY A 100 -2.69 -18.94 -1.54
N ILE A 101 -3.58 -19.10 -2.52
CA ILE A 101 -3.36 -18.60 -3.89
C ILE A 101 -3.23 -17.08 -3.90
N LEU A 102 -4.08 -16.37 -3.13
CA LEU A 102 -4.04 -14.91 -3.04
C LEU A 102 -2.72 -14.44 -2.44
N LEU A 103 -2.27 -15.12 -1.38
CA LEU A 103 -1.00 -14.84 -0.71
C LEU A 103 0.20 -15.14 -1.61
N ALA A 104 0.17 -16.26 -2.35
CA ALA A 104 1.27 -16.70 -3.20
C ALA A 104 1.64 -15.66 -4.26
N TYR A 105 0.66 -14.95 -4.86
CA TYR A 105 0.94 -13.84 -5.77
C TYR A 105 1.74 -12.72 -5.10
N GLY A 106 1.29 -12.29 -3.91
CA GLY A 106 1.94 -11.21 -3.17
C GLY A 106 3.34 -11.60 -2.70
N ILE A 107 3.45 -12.77 -2.05
CA ILE A 107 4.69 -13.32 -1.51
C ILE A 107 5.72 -13.53 -2.62
N ALA A 108 5.38 -14.24 -3.70
CA ALA A 108 6.33 -14.46 -4.79
C ALA A 108 6.75 -13.13 -5.47
N GLY A 109 5.86 -12.14 -5.48
CA GLY A 109 6.08 -10.86 -6.14
C GLY A 109 6.85 -9.82 -5.33
N HIS A 110 7.08 -9.99 -4.01
CA HIS A 110 7.40 -8.86 -3.12
C HIS A 110 8.66 -8.05 -3.51
N HIS A 111 9.65 -8.64 -4.19
CA HIS A 111 10.79 -7.90 -4.76
C HIS A 111 10.72 -7.65 -6.28
N ALA A 112 9.96 -8.43 -7.03
CA ALA A 112 9.95 -8.39 -8.50
C ALA A 112 8.75 -7.61 -9.06
N GLY A 113 7.72 -7.37 -8.25
CA GLY A 113 6.38 -6.98 -8.67
C GLY A 113 5.48 -8.19 -8.97
N LEU A 114 4.17 -7.93 -9.01
CA LEU A 114 3.16 -8.97 -9.29
C LEU A 114 3.31 -9.55 -10.69
N ALA A 115 3.42 -10.88 -10.77
CA ALA A 115 3.48 -11.64 -12.02
C ALA A 115 2.08 -12.05 -12.50
N ASN A 116 1.97 -12.37 -13.79
CA ASN A 116 0.81 -13.10 -14.30
C ASN A 116 0.76 -14.51 -13.69
N GLY A 117 -0.44 -15.09 -13.60
CA GLY A 117 -0.58 -16.48 -13.17
C GLY A 117 0.05 -17.48 -14.15
N ARG A 118 -0.06 -17.18 -15.45
CA ARG A 118 0.46 -17.96 -16.59
C ARG A 118 0.97 -17.02 -17.68
N GLY A 119 1.81 -17.52 -18.58
CA GLY A 119 2.21 -16.78 -19.79
C GLY A 119 2.94 -15.48 -19.45
N GLY A 120 4.04 -15.57 -18.71
CA GLY A 120 4.82 -14.43 -18.28
C GLY A 120 5.77 -13.93 -19.37
N GLU A 121 5.51 -12.77 -19.96
CA GLU A 121 6.42 -12.16 -20.96
C GLU A 121 7.50 -11.30 -20.30
N VAL A 122 7.11 -10.45 -19.33
CA VAL A 122 8.02 -9.51 -18.64
C VAL A 122 8.55 -10.07 -17.32
N ARG A 123 7.77 -10.95 -16.66
CA ARG A 123 8.10 -11.58 -15.38
C ARG A 123 7.72 -13.05 -15.45
N THR A 124 8.53 -13.92 -14.86
CA THR A 124 8.20 -15.34 -14.71
C THR A 124 6.83 -15.48 -14.05
N ALA A 125 5.94 -16.23 -14.69
CA ALA A 125 4.61 -16.45 -14.17
C ALA A 125 4.65 -17.20 -12.83
N LEU A 126 3.64 -16.98 -11.99
CA LEU A 126 3.56 -17.65 -10.68
C LEU A 126 3.63 -19.18 -10.83
N GLU A 127 2.93 -19.75 -11.82
CA GLU A 127 2.95 -21.19 -12.07
C GLU A 127 4.34 -21.75 -12.35
N ASP A 128 5.15 -21.05 -13.16
CA ASP A 128 6.49 -21.50 -13.51
C ASP A 128 7.45 -21.33 -12.34
N ARG A 129 7.27 -20.25 -11.58
CA ARG A 129 8.08 -20.00 -10.38
C ARG A 129 7.90 -21.11 -9.34
N LEU A 130 6.68 -21.55 -9.11
CA LEU A 130 6.35 -22.66 -8.21
C LEU A 130 6.85 -24.03 -8.68
N LYS A 131 7.39 -24.16 -9.90
CA LYS A 131 8.02 -25.40 -10.38
C LYS A 131 9.54 -25.39 -10.24
N THR A 132 10.11 -24.29 -9.74
CA THR A 132 11.57 -24.14 -9.61
C THR A 132 12.09 -25.04 -8.49
N THR A 133 13.26 -25.65 -8.70
CA THR A 133 13.96 -26.37 -7.63
C THR A 133 14.44 -25.38 -6.57
N LEU A 134 14.05 -25.60 -5.32
CA LEU A 134 14.42 -24.76 -4.19
C LEU A 134 15.40 -25.51 -3.26
N PRO A 135 16.29 -24.79 -2.56
CA PRO A 135 17.09 -25.37 -1.48
C PRO A 135 16.22 -25.91 -0.34
N GLU A 136 16.78 -26.77 0.50
CA GLU A 136 16.06 -27.36 1.64
C GLU A 136 15.63 -26.27 2.63
N LEU A 137 14.31 -26.15 2.86
CA LEU A 137 13.75 -25.29 3.90
C LEU A 137 13.92 -25.95 5.27
N LEU A 138 14.66 -25.30 6.17
CA LEU A 138 14.91 -25.81 7.51
C LEU A 138 13.68 -25.64 8.40
N PRO A 139 13.41 -26.56 9.35
CA PRO A 139 12.14 -26.62 10.08
C PRO A 139 11.98 -25.55 11.18
N ASP A 140 13.00 -24.77 11.48
CA ASP A 140 13.05 -23.82 12.61
C ASP A 140 11.92 -22.78 12.57
N TRP A 141 11.51 -22.35 11.37
CA TRP A 141 10.39 -21.40 11.19
C TRP A 141 9.08 -21.88 11.83
N ARG A 142 8.85 -23.20 11.89
CA ARG A 142 7.64 -23.77 12.52
C ARG A 142 7.59 -23.56 14.03
N ARG A 143 8.75 -23.37 14.65
CA ARG A 143 8.87 -23.09 16.09
C ARG A 143 8.90 -21.59 16.36
N GLU A 144 9.50 -20.82 15.46
CA GLU A 144 9.76 -19.39 15.64
C GLU A 144 8.59 -18.50 15.21
N LEU A 145 7.74 -18.97 14.28
CA LEU A 145 6.62 -18.20 13.75
C LEU A 145 5.28 -18.78 14.21
N ALA A 146 4.42 -17.91 14.73
CA ALA A 146 3.03 -18.22 15.02
C ALA A 146 2.15 -17.79 13.84
N LEU A 147 1.84 -18.73 12.95
CA LEU A 147 0.94 -18.46 11.82
C LEU A 147 -0.52 -18.40 12.28
N PRO A 148 -1.35 -17.51 11.70
CA PRO A 148 -2.78 -17.49 11.95
C PRO A 148 -3.45 -18.78 11.47
N ASP A 149 -4.54 -19.17 12.14
CA ASP A 149 -5.35 -20.33 11.73
C ASP A 149 -5.98 -20.10 10.35
N LYS A 150 -6.09 -21.16 9.56
CA LYS A 150 -6.73 -21.12 8.23
C LYS A 150 -8.14 -20.53 8.26
N SER A 151 -8.92 -20.77 9.32
CA SER A 151 -10.27 -20.22 9.47
C SER A 151 -10.29 -18.71 9.71
N ALA A 152 -9.17 -18.13 10.17
CA ALA A 152 -9.04 -16.69 10.37
C ALA A 152 -8.77 -15.93 9.07
N LEU A 153 -8.31 -16.62 8.01
CA LEU A 153 -8.01 -16.01 6.71
C LEU A 153 -9.24 -15.86 5.82
N TRP A 154 -10.24 -16.73 5.99
CA TRP A 154 -11.42 -16.76 5.14
C TRP A 154 -12.63 -17.39 5.84
N PRO A 155 -13.86 -16.84 5.69
CA PRO A 155 -14.22 -15.65 4.91
C PRO A 155 -13.80 -14.35 5.57
N ILE A 156 -13.47 -13.34 4.76
CA ILE A 156 -13.29 -11.97 5.22
C ILE A 156 -14.69 -11.39 5.47
N ALA A 157 -14.95 -10.88 6.68
CA ALA A 157 -16.29 -10.51 7.16
C ALA A 157 -17.11 -9.68 6.15
N ASP A 158 -16.52 -8.60 5.64
CA ASP A 158 -17.19 -7.63 4.75
C ASP A 158 -16.79 -7.77 3.27
N PHE A 159 -16.12 -8.86 2.89
CA PHE A 159 -15.71 -9.10 1.52
C PHE A 159 -16.32 -10.39 0.97
N LYS A 160 -17.38 -10.22 0.18
CA LYS A 160 -18.03 -11.29 -0.56
C LYS A 160 -17.85 -11.05 -2.07
N PRO A 161 -16.99 -11.83 -2.75
CA PRO A 161 -16.88 -11.76 -4.20
C PRO A 161 -18.25 -11.98 -4.85
N CYS A 162 -18.70 -11.03 -5.67
CA CYS A 162 -19.95 -11.17 -6.40
C CYS A 162 -19.74 -12.04 -7.64
N ARG A 163 -20.82 -12.68 -8.12
CA ARG A 163 -20.73 -13.66 -9.21
C ARG A 163 -20.14 -13.09 -10.50
N GLU A 164 -20.47 -11.84 -10.82
CA GLU A 164 -20.09 -11.20 -12.08
C GLU A 164 -18.66 -10.65 -12.08
N ARG A 165 -18.17 -10.20 -10.92
CA ARG A 165 -16.89 -9.48 -10.80
C ARG A 165 -15.94 -10.10 -9.78
N GLY A 166 -16.23 -11.30 -9.27
CA GLY A 166 -15.49 -11.91 -8.17
C GLY A 166 -14.01 -12.06 -8.45
N MET A 167 -13.62 -12.47 -9.66
CA MET A 167 -12.21 -12.56 -10.05
C MET A 167 -11.53 -11.19 -10.12
N PHE A 168 -12.23 -10.16 -10.59
CA PHE A 168 -11.71 -8.81 -10.58
C PHE A 168 -11.51 -8.32 -9.13
N GLN A 169 -12.50 -8.52 -8.26
CA GLN A 169 -12.43 -8.16 -6.84
C GLN A 169 -11.27 -8.87 -6.12
N LEU A 170 -11.10 -10.18 -6.35
CA LEU A 170 -9.97 -10.94 -5.82
C LEU A 170 -8.64 -10.41 -6.35
N SER A 171 -8.56 -10.02 -7.63
CA SER A 171 -7.34 -9.44 -8.19
C SER A 171 -7.00 -8.06 -7.58
N VAL A 172 -8.01 -7.28 -7.18
CA VAL A 172 -7.81 -6.02 -6.46
C VAL A 172 -7.37 -6.30 -5.03
N LEU A 173 -7.98 -7.29 -4.36
CA LEU A 173 -7.58 -7.72 -3.02
C LEU A 173 -6.11 -8.18 -3.00
N VAL A 174 -5.66 -8.97 -3.99
CA VAL A 174 -4.24 -9.35 -4.13
C VAL A 174 -3.33 -8.13 -4.24
N ARG A 175 -3.72 -7.10 -5.00
CA ARG A 175 -2.94 -5.86 -5.12
C ARG A 175 -2.90 -5.07 -3.82
N MET A 176 -4.00 -5.02 -3.08
CA MET A 176 -4.05 -4.38 -1.78
C MET A 176 -3.17 -5.12 -0.76
N LEU A 177 -3.26 -6.46 -0.68
CA LEU A 177 -2.41 -7.28 0.17
C LEU A 177 -0.93 -7.16 -0.20
N PHE A 178 -0.62 -7.14 -1.50
CA PHE A 178 0.73 -6.92 -2.00
C PHE A 178 1.26 -5.53 -1.59
N SER A 179 0.45 -4.47 -1.70
CA SER A 179 0.82 -3.14 -1.23
C SER A 179 1.11 -3.13 0.27
N CYS A 180 0.24 -3.74 1.08
CA CYS A 180 0.45 -3.85 2.54
C CYS A 180 1.74 -4.58 2.87
N LEU A 181 2.02 -5.70 2.18
CA LEU A 181 3.23 -6.49 2.39
C LEU A 181 4.49 -5.71 2.03
N VAL A 182 4.53 -5.10 0.84
CA VAL A 182 5.70 -4.36 0.37
C VAL A 182 5.94 -3.14 1.26
N ASP A 183 4.91 -2.37 1.59
CA ASP A 183 5.06 -1.22 2.49
C ASP A 183 5.58 -1.65 3.87
N ALA A 184 5.08 -2.78 4.40
CA ALA A 184 5.52 -3.31 5.68
C ALA A 184 6.98 -3.76 5.67
N ASP A 185 7.41 -4.51 4.65
CA ASP A 185 8.80 -4.96 4.47
C ASP A 185 9.77 -3.77 4.36
N PHE A 186 9.41 -2.77 3.55
CA PHE A 186 10.23 -1.56 3.41
C PHE A 186 10.30 -0.74 4.70
N ILE A 187 9.19 -0.61 5.44
CA ILE A 187 9.17 0.15 6.70
C ILE A 187 9.99 -0.57 7.78
N ASP A 188 9.85 -1.89 7.92
CA ASP A 188 10.64 -2.67 8.88
C ASP A 188 12.15 -2.57 8.57
N THR A 189 12.51 -2.76 7.30
CA THR A 189 13.90 -2.63 6.84
C THR A 189 14.47 -1.23 7.13
N ASP A 190 13.73 -0.16 6.80
CA ASP A 190 14.13 1.23 7.06
C ASP A 190 14.28 1.49 8.57
N GLU A 191 13.35 1.00 9.38
CA GLU A 191 13.39 1.14 10.84
C GLU A 191 14.57 0.40 11.46
N PHE A 192 14.87 -0.82 11.00
CA PHE A 192 16.06 -1.56 11.40
C PHE A 192 17.34 -0.74 11.13
N TYR A 193 17.56 -0.29 9.90
CA TYR A 193 18.76 0.48 9.56
C TYR A 193 18.81 1.85 10.25
N ARG A 194 17.66 2.49 10.52
CA ARG A 194 17.61 3.71 11.34
C ARG A 194 18.14 3.46 12.74
N ARG A 195 17.75 2.36 13.39
CA ARG A 195 18.25 2.00 14.72
C ARG A 195 19.75 1.76 14.71
N ILE A 196 20.27 1.04 13.71
CA ILE A 196 21.72 0.81 13.54
C ILE A 196 22.48 2.13 13.37
N ASP A 197 21.93 3.04 12.57
CA ASP A 197 22.55 4.35 12.29
C ASP A 197 22.28 5.40 13.39
N ASN A 198 21.59 5.06 14.48
CA ASN A 198 21.10 5.99 15.51
C ASN A 198 20.29 7.17 14.92
N ARG A 199 19.56 6.94 13.83
CA ARG A 199 18.61 7.88 13.24
C ARG A 199 17.28 7.83 13.99
N PRO A 200 16.52 8.94 14.07
CA PRO A 200 15.20 8.91 14.67
C PRO A 200 14.30 7.91 13.93
N PRO A 201 13.40 7.24 14.67
CA PRO A 201 12.43 6.32 14.07
C PRO A 201 11.60 7.08 13.04
N ARG A 202 11.01 6.34 12.10
CA ARG A 202 10.09 6.95 11.13
C ARG A 202 8.99 7.68 11.92
N ARG A 203 8.78 8.97 11.65
CA ARG A 203 7.69 9.72 12.30
C ARG A 203 6.37 9.04 11.93
N ALA A 204 5.63 8.58 12.93
CA ALA A 204 4.19 8.45 12.79
C ALA A 204 3.64 9.87 12.69
N GLU A 205 3.68 10.46 11.49
CA GLU A 205 3.07 11.77 11.29
C GLU A 205 1.58 11.62 11.62
N SER A 206 1.13 12.33 12.66
CA SER A 206 -0.29 12.41 12.93
C SER A 206 -0.91 13.21 11.79
N LEU A 207 -1.51 12.50 10.84
CA LEU A 207 -2.27 13.14 9.78
C LEU A 207 -3.37 13.99 10.42
N PRO A 208 -3.57 15.25 9.99
CA PRO A 208 -4.66 16.05 10.49
C PRO A 208 -6.00 15.37 10.17
N SER A 209 -6.98 15.48 11.07
CA SER A 209 -8.32 14.96 10.83
C SER A 209 -8.99 15.68 9.64
N LEU A 210 -9.92 15.00 8.98
CA LEU A 210 -10.68 15.60 7.88
C LEU A 210 -11.48 16.82 8.36
N GLU A 211 -11.99 16.80 9.59
CA GLU A 211 -12.68 17.91 10.23
C GLU A 211 -11.75 19.12 10.34
N ARG A 212 -10.49 18.90 10.74
CA ARG A 212 -9.51 19.98 10.88
C ARG A 212 -9.13 20.57 9.52
N LEU A 213 -9.03 19.72 8.49
CA LEU A 213 -8.83 20.18 7.12
C LEU A 213 -10.02 20.98 6.60
N ARG A 214 -11.26 20.53 6.89
CA ARG A 214 -12.49 21.24 6.53
C ARG A 214 -12.55 22.61 7.21
N GLU A 215 -12.29 22.70 8.51
CA GLU A 215 -12.24 23.97 9.25
C GLU A 215 -11.25 24.97 8.61
N ARG A 216 -10.07 24.48 8.21
CA ARG A 216 -9.04 25.33 7.61
C ARG A 216 -9.48 25.83 6.23
N LEU A 217 -10.08 24.95 5.43
CA LEU A 217 -10.67 25.30 4.15
C LEU A 217 -11.81 26.31 4.31
N ASP A 218 -12.68 26.14 5.30
CA ASP A 218 -13.79 27.06 5.60
C ASP A 218 -13.27 28.45 5.96
N ALA A 219 -12.20 28.55 6.75
CA ALA A 219 -11.56 29.83 7.07
C ALA A 219 -11.02 30.54 5.81
N LYS A 220 -10.45 29.79 4.85
CA LYS A 220 -10.02 30.34 3.56
C LYS A 220 -11.23 30.80 2.74
N LEU A 221 -12.29 29.99 2.70
CA LEU A 221 -13.50 30.27 1.93
C LEU A 221 -14.26 31.50 2.45
N ALA A 222 -14.30 31.70 3.77
CA ALA A 222 -14.91 32.86 4.41
C ALA A 222 -14.20 34.19 4.08
N GLY A 223 -12.95 34.14 3.61
CA GLY A 223 -12.20 35.30 3.16
C GLY A 223 -12.61 35.85 1.79
N PHE A 224 -13.46 35.15 1.04
CA PHE A 224 -13.97 35.63 -0.25
C PHE A 224 -15.22 36.48 -0.08
N SER A 225 -15.27 37.64 -0.74
CA SER A 225 -16.43 38.52 -0.78
C SER A 225 -17.38 38.18 -1.94
N ALA A 226 -18.70 38.16 -1.68
CA ALA A 226 -19.76 38.01 -2.68
C ALA A 226 -20.20 39.37 -3.27
N ASP A 227 -19.23 40.22 -3.57
CA ASP A 227 -19.40 41.62 -3.98
C ASP A 227 -19.65 41.82 -5.49
N THR A 228 -19.33 40.82 -6.30
CA THR A 228 -19.56 40.82 -7.74
C THR A 228 -20.50 39.68 -8.14
N ALA A 229 -21.21 39.81 -9.27
CA ALA A 229 -22.08 38.76 -9.80
C ALA A 229 -21.35 37.41 -10.00
N VAL A 230 -20.06 37.46 -10.37
CA VAL A 230 -19.22 36.25 -10.49
C VAL A 230 -18.94 35.62 -9.13
N ASN A 231 -18.66 36.42 -8.10
CA ASN A 231 -18.40 35.90 -6.76
C ASN A 231 -19.68 35.39 -6.08
N GLN A 232 -20.83 36.01 -6.35
CA GLN A 232 -22.14 35.49 -5.93
C GLN A 232 -22.40 34.11 -6.55
N LEU A 233 -22.22 33.98 -7.87
CA LEU A 233 -22.36 32.69 -8.55
C LEU A 233 -21.39 31.63 -7.99
N ARG A 234 -20.15 32.01 -7.63
CA ARG A 234 -19.20 31.10 -6.98
C ARG A 234 -19.69 30.65 -5.60
N ALA A 235 -20.28 31.55 -4.81
CA ALA A 235 -20.86 31.23 -3.52
C ALA A 235 -22.06 30.27 -3.67
N ASP A 236 -22.93 30.51 -4.65
CA ASP A 236 -24.08 29.65 -4.96
C ASP A 236 -23.62 28.25 -5.39
N ILE A 237 -22.61 28.16 -6.26
CA ILE A 237 -22.00 26.89 -6.68
C ILE A 237 -21.44 26.14 -5.46
N LEU A 238 -20.70 26.84 -4.60
CA LEU A 238 -20.12 26.23 -3.40
C LEU A 238 -21.23 25.68 -2.48
N ALA A 239 -22.26 26.48 -2.19
CA ALA A 239 -23.37 26.06 -1.34
C ALA A 239 -24.07 24.82 -1.91
N HIS A 240 -24.44 24.87 -3.19
CA HIS A 240 -25.09 23.76 -3.87
C HIS A 240 -24.25 22.47 -3.83
N VAL A 241 -22.94 22.59 -4.08
CA VAL A 241 -22.03 21.45 -4.06
C VAL A 241 -21.94 20.82 -2.67
N ARG A 242 -21.85 21.62 -1.60
CA ARG A 242 -21.80 21.11 -0.21
C ARG A 242 -23.10 20.43 0.21
N GLU A 243 -24.26 20.92 -0.26
CA GLU A 243 -25.56 20.27 -0.01
C GLU A 243 -25.62 18.83 -0.57
N GLN A 244 -24.88 18.54 -1.64
CA GLN A 244 -24.85 17.19 -2.21
C GLN A 244 -23.94 16.23 -1.43
N ALA A 245 -23.15 16.70 -0.45
CA ALA A 245 -22.16 15.86 0.24
C ALA A 245 -22.79 14.71 1.04
N ALA A 246 -24.07 14.83 1.44
CA ALA A 246 -24.79 13.77 2.16
C ALA A 246 -25.39 12.67 1.26
N GLN A 247 -25.31 12.83 -0.07
CA GLN A 247 -25.79 11.82 -1.01
C GLN A 247 -25.00 10.51 -0.85
N PRO A 248 -25.61 9.34 -1.10
CA PRO A 248 -24.90 8.06 -0.98
C PRO A 248 -23.59 8.02 -1.80
N PRO A 249 -22.53 7.36 -1.31
CA PRO A 249 -21.26 7.24 -2.03
C PRO A 249 -21.44 6.74 -3.46
N GLY A 250 -20.83 7.45 -4.41
CA GLY A 250 -21.03 7.18 -5.84
C GLY A 250 -20.18 8.08 -6.73
N LEU A 251 -20.58 8.16 -8.00
CA LEU A 251 -19.91 9.00 -8.99
C LEU A 251 -20.62 10.36 -9.09
N PHE A 252 -19.87 11.43 -8.86
CA PHE A 252 -20.35 12.81 -8.96
C PHE A 252 -19.64 13.55 -10.09
N SER A 253 -20.34 14.47 -10.75
CA SER A 253 -19.78 15.29 -11.83
C SER A 253 -20.04 16.76 -11.55
N LEU A 254 -18.97 17.56 -11.44
CA LEU A 254 -19.05 19.01 -11.30
C LEU A 254 -18.78 19.69 -12.65
N THR A 255 -19.83 20.23 -13.26
CA THR A 255 -19.73 20.96 -14.54
C THR A 255 -19.89 22.45 -14.30
N VAL A 256 -18.77 23.16 -14.28
CA VAL A 256 -18.71 24.61 -14.05
C VAL A 256 -17.73 25.21 -15.06
N PRO A 257 -17.96 26.43 -15.60
CA PRO A 257 -17.00 27.09 -16.50
C PRO A 257 -15.63 27.34 -15.83
N THR A 258 -14.61 27.58 -16.63
CA THR A 258 -13.29 28.02 -16.14
C THR A 258 -13.44 29.29 -15.30
N GLY A 259 -12.68 29.39 -14.20
CA GLY A 259 -12.82 30.50 -13.25
C GLY A 259 -14.01 30.40 -12.29
N GLY A 260 -14.93 29.44 -12.43
CA GLY A 260 -16.08 29.29 -11.53
C GLY A 260 -15.81 28.62 -10.18
N GLY A 261 -14.56 28.58 -9.70
CA GLY A 261 -14.25 28.08 -8.35
C GLY A 261 -14.21 26.54 -8.20
N LYS A 262 -14.11 25.79 -9.30
CA LYS A 262 -14.14 24.31 -9.32
C LYS A 262 -13.22 23.66 -8.28
N THR A 263 -11.98 24.10 -8.18
CA THR A 263 -10.95 23.46 -7.35
C THR A 263 -11.31 23.46 -5.86
N LEU A 264 -11.71 24.61 -5.31
CA LEU A 264 -12.07 24.71 -3.89
C LEU A 264 -13.46 24.12 -3.62
N ALA A 265 -14.42 24.28 -4.54
CA ALA A 265 -15.75 23.68 -4.40
C ALA A 265 -15.69 22.14 -4.40
N SER A 266 -14.87 21.56 -5.28
CA SER A 266 -14.71 20.11 -5.36
C SER A 266 -13.96 19.53 -4.16
N LEU A 267 -12.98 20.26 -3.61
CA LEU A 267 -12.32 19.88 -2.35
C LEU A 267 -13.28 19.98 -1.15
N ALA A 268 -14.09 21.04 -1.07
CA ALA A 268 -15.09 21.20 -0.02
C ALA A 268 -16.08 20.03 -0.02
N PHE A 269 -16.62 19.69 -1.19
CA PHE A 269 -17.43 18.49 -1.37
C PHE A 269 -16.73 17.22 -0.88
N ALA A 270 -15.47 17.02 -1.29
CA ALA A 270 -14.75 15.80 -0.97
C ALA A 270 -14.51 15.65 0.54
N LEU A 271 -14.20 16.73 1.24
CA LEU A 271 -14.06 16.73 2.70
C LEU A 271 -15.40 16.50 3.40
N ASP A 272 -16.44 17.22 3.01
CA ASP A 272 -17.77 17.09 3.61
C ASP A 272 -18.35 15.68 3.40
N HIS A 273 -18.21 15.14 2.18
CA HIS A 273 -18.68 13.80 1.82
C HIS A 273 -17.88 12.72 2.55
N ALA A 274 -16.55 12.88 2.64
CA ALA A 274 -15.73 11.95 3.39
C ALA A 274 -16.11 11.91 4.87
N ILE A 275 -16.34 13.07 5.49
CA ILE A 275 -16.78 13.15 6.90
C ILE A 275 -18.17 12.54 7.08
N ALA A 276 -19.13 12.87 6.20
CA ALA A 276 -20.51 12.39 6.28
C ALA A 276 -20.63 10.86 6.19
N HIS A 277 -19.69 10.20 5.52
CA HIS A 277 -19.68 8.76 5.30
C HIS A 277 -18.55 8.02 6.03
N GLY A 278 -17.82 8.67 6.93
CA GLY A 278 -16.72 8.05 7.69
C GLY A 278 -15.56 7.57 6.82
N LEU A 279 -15.35 8.18 5.65
CA LEU A 279 -14.17 7.93 4.82
C LEU A 279 -12.94 8.59 5.44
N ARG A 280 -11.75 8.04 5.19
CA ARG A 280 -10.54 8.45 5.91
C ARG A 280 -9.64 9.41 5.13
N ARG A 281 -9.77 9.45 3.80
CA ARG A 281 -8.83 10.15 2.91
C ARG A 281 -9.54 10.64 1.65
N VAL A 282 -9.04 11.75 1.11
CA VAL A 282 -9.40 12.26 -0.22
C VAL A 282 -8.21 12.01 -1.15
N ILE A 283 -8.44 11.34 -2.27
CA ILE A 283 -7.43 11.16 -3.32
C ILE A 283 -7.76 12.15 -4.44
N TYR A 284 -6.92 13.17 -4.60
CA TYR A 284 -7.11 14.20 -5.60
C TYR A 284 -6.27 13.90 -6.86
N VAL A 285 -6.92 13.49 -7.95
CA VAL A 285 -6.26 13.07 -9.19
C VAL A 285 -6.20 14.23 -10.19
N ILE A 286 -5.00 14.54 -10.69
CA ILE A 286 -4.76 15.67 -11.61
C ILE A 286 -4.09 15.13 -12.89
N PRO A 287 -4.55 15.52 -14.09
CA PRO A 287 -4.09 14.92 -15.35
C PRO A 287 -2.69 15.33 -15.81
N PHE A 288 -2.15 16.47 -15.36
CA PHE A 288 -0.86 17.00 -15.82
C PHE A 288 -0.04 17.55 -14.66
N THR A 289 1.28 17.31 -14.68
CA THR A 289 2.23 17.79 -13.65
C THR A 289 2.24 19.32 -13.50
N SER A 290 2.15 20.07 -14.60
CA SER A 290 2.08 21.55 -14.56
C SER A 290 0.82 22.08 -13.84
N ILE A 291 -0.26 21.29 -13.83
CA ILE A 291 -1.49 21.61 -13.09
C ILE A 291 -1.37 21.16 -11.64
N VAL A 292 -0.54 20.15 -11.35
CA VAL A 292 -0.24 19.71 -9.97
C VAL A 292 0.39 20.87 -9.20
N GLU A 293 1.40 21.55 -9.74
CA GLU A 293 2.04 22.68 -9.05
C GLU A 293 1.06 23.82 -8.73
N GLN A 294 0.18 24.16 -9.68
CA GLN A 294 -0.83 25.22 -9.50
C GLN A 294 -1.89 24.82 -8.47
N ASN A 295 -2.42 23.59 -8.53
CA ASN A 295 -3.40 23.12 -7.57
C ASN A 295 -2.79 22.89 -6.19
N ALA A 296 -1.55 22.39 -6.12
CA ALA A 296 -0.81 22.24 -4.88
C ALA A 296 -0.59 23.60 -4.22
N GLN A 297 -0.34 24.67 -4.99
CA GLN A 297 -0.29 26.03 -4.45
C GLN A 297 -1.64 26.47 -3.88
N VAL A 298 -2.75 26.22 -4.58
CA VAL A 298 -4.10 26.52 -4.08
C VAL A 298 -4.39 25.77 -2.77
N PHE A 299 -4.03 24.49 -2.67
CA PHE A 299 -4.21 23.70 -1.46
C PHE A 299 -3.25 24.08 -0.34
N ARG A 300 -2.02 24.48 -0.68
CA ARG A 300 -1.05 25.03 0.28
C ARG A 300 -1.58 26.31 0.92
N GLU A 301 -2.18 27.18 0.13
CA GLU A 301 -2.84 28.37 0.66
C GLU A 301 -4.11 28.06 1.45
N ALA A 302 -4.86 27.03 1.06
CA ALA A 302 -6.08 26.63 1.74
C ALA A 302 -5.80 25.97 3.10
N PHE A 303 -4.79 25.11 3.19
CA PHE A 303 -4.45 24.38 4.40
C PHE A 303 -3.37 25.05 5.25
N GLY A 304 -2.60 25.99 4.69
CA GLY A 304 -1.56 26.72 5.41
C GLY A 304 -0.51 25.78 6.00
N ASP A 305 -0.29 25.91 7.31
CA ASP A 305 0.60 25.11 8.13
C ASP A 305 0.28 23.61 8.11
N LEU A 306 -0.98 23.24 7.89
CA LEU A 306 -1.39 21.83 7.81
C LEU A 306 -0.97 21.16 6.51
N PHE A 307 -0.64 21.93 5.46
CA PHE A 307 -0.37 21.38 4.13
C PHE A 307 0.75 20.34 4.15
N ALA A 308 1.85 20.63 4.86
CA ALA A 308 3.01 19.74 4.90
C ALA A 308 2.70 18.35 5.48
N SER A 309 1.78 18.28 6.46
CA SER A 309 1.32 17.03 7.08
C SER A 309 0.10 16.40 6.41
N ALA A 310 -0.64 17.16 5.60
CA ALA A 310 -1.91 16.74 5.01
C ALA A 310 -1.77 16.26 3.56
N TRP A 311 -0.74 16.73 2.86
CA TRP A 311 -0.59 16.53 1.42
C TRP A 311 0.57 15.58 1.12
N ILE A 312 0.24 14.45 0.53
CA ILE A 312 1.21 13.50 -0.02
C ILE A 312 1.09 13.55 -1.54
N GLU A 313 2.13 14.02 -2.21
CA GLU A 313 2.19 14.04 -3.66
C GLU A 313 2.77 12.72 -4.19
N ILE A 314 2.01 12.07 -5.07
CA ILE A 314 2.45 10.83 -5.74
C ILE A 314 2.52 11.11 -7.24
N GLY A 315 3.74 11.28 -7.74
CA GLY A 315 4.00 11.39 -9.17
C GLY A 315 3.99 10.02 -9.82
N ILE A 316 3.04 9.78 -10.74
CA ILE A 316 3.13 8.63 -11.65
C ILE A 316 4.00 9.07 -12.83
N GLU A 317 5.32 8.98 -12.67
CA GLU A 317 6.20 9.00 -13.84
C GLU A 317 5.99 7.69 -14.60
N GLY A 318 5.19 7.76 -15.66
CA GLY A 318 5.09 6.67 -16.61
C GLY A 318 6.47 6.43 -17.23
N ARG A 319 7.19 5.40 -16.77
CA ARG A 319 8.18 4.73 -17.63
C ARG A 319 7.44 3.98 -18.72
N LEU A 320 6.82 4.72 -19.63
CA LEU A 320 6.65 4.24 -20.99
C LEU A 320 8.05 4.29 -21.58
N ALA A 321 8.66 3.12 -21.78
CA ALA A 321 9.80 3.01 -22.66
C ALA A 321 9.36 3.47 -24.06
N ALA A 322 9.52 4.75 -24.36
CA ALA A 322 9.39 5.29 -25.71
C ALA A 322 10.80 5.36 -26.32
N PRO A 323 11.02 4.86 -27.55
CA PRO A 323 12.30 4.98 -28.22
C PRO A 323 12.57 6.47 -28.53
N PRO A 324 13.84 6.91 -28.62
CA PRO A 324 14.13 8.30 -28.88
C PRO A 324 13.81 8.60 -30.34
N LEU A 325 13.00 9.63 -30.59
CA LEU A 325 12.98 10.28 -31.89
C LEU A 325 13.17 11.80 -31.76
N PRO A 326 13.83 12.45 -32.74
CA PRO A 326 14.47 13.73 -32.53
C PRO A 326 13.69 14.90 -33.15
N HIS A 327 13.96 16.09 -32.60
CA HIS A 327 13.81 17.45 -33.15
C HIS A 327 12.42 18.03 -33.54
N HIS A 328 12.16 19.17 -32.87
CA HIS A 328 11.62 20.45 -33.38
C HIS A 328 10.10 20.74 -33.51
N ARG A 329 9.74 21.87 -32.86
CA ARG A 329 8.78 22.96 -33.18
C ARG A 329 7.27 22.81 -32.85
N ALA A 330 6.91 23.45 -31.74
CA ALA A 330 6.07 24.66 -31.59
C ALA A 330 4.62 24.76 -32.16
N TYR A 331 3.77 25.30 -31.28
CA TYR A 331 2.50 26.04 -31.42
C TYR A 331 1.18 25.28 -31.62
N GLY A 332 0.19 25.65 -30.78
CA GLY A 332 -1.23 25.34 -30.99
C GLY A 332 -2.09 25.49 -29.73
N SER A 333 -2.58 26.70 -29.48
CA SER A 333 -3.64 27.00 -28.51
C SER A 333 -4.91 26.20 -28.81
N ARG A 334 -5.51 25.55 -27.78
CA ARG A 334 -6.93 25.15 -27.78
C ARG A 334 -7.42 24.95 -26.34
N THR A 335 -8.43 25.74 -26.02
CA THR A 335 -9.27 25.73 -24.82
C THR A 335 -9.80 24.32 -24.59
N THR A 336 -9.40 23.67 -23.48
CA THR A 336 -9.89 22.34 -23.12
C THR A 336 -10.63 22.44 -21.80
N ALA A 337 -11.93 22.11 -21.81
CA ALA A 337 -12.72 21.99 -20.59
C ALA A 337 -12.13 20.87 -19.73
N VAL A 338 -11.51 21.22 -18.59
CA VAL A 338 -10.98 20.23 -17.64
C VAL A 338 -12.15 19.62 -16.88
N ARG A 339 -12.45 18.35 -17.17
CA ARG A 339 -13.41 17.53 -16.44
C ARG A 339 -12.67 16.90 -15.26
N TRP A 340 -13.05 17.28 -14.04
CA TRP A 340 -12.47 16.75 -12.81
C TRP A 340 -13.25 15.51 -12.40
N LEU A 341 -12.57 14.36 -12.29
CA LEU A 341 -13.11 13.15 -11.70
C LEU A 341 -12.55 13.03 -10.28
N ILE A 342 -13.39 13.24 -9.28
CA ILE A 342 -13.07 12.87 -7.90
C ILE A 342 -13.55 11.43 -7.74
N TYR A 343 -12.61 10.51 -7.51
CA TYR A 343 -12.94 9.13 -7.17
C TYR A 343 -13.10 9.03 -5.66
N PHE A 344 -14.29 8.65 -5.22
CA PHE A 344 -14.50 8.10 -3.89
C PHE A 344 -14.39 6.58 -4.02
N ILE A 345 -13.54 5.96 -3.22
CA ILE A 345 -13.51 4.50 -3.06
C ILE A 345 -14.50 4.20 -1.92
N PRO A 346 -15.71 3.69 -2.20
CA PRO A 346 -16.61 3.28 -1.13
C PRO A 346 -16.06 2.04 -0.41
N LEU A 347 -16.20 2.00 0.91
CA LEU A 347 -16.12 0.75 1.67
C LEU A 347 -17.31 -0.17 1.28
N PRO A 348 -17.19 -1.50 1.42
CA PRO A 348 -18.27 -2.42 1.09
C PRO A 348 -19.52 -2.09 1.91
N ILE A 349 -20.61 -1.75 1.20
CA ILE A 349 -21.94 -1.58 1.77
C ILE A 349 -22.45 -2.96 2.21
N PRO A 350 -23.02 -3.13 3.41
CA PRO A 350 -23.69 -4.38 3.79
C PRO A 350 -24.74 -4.73 2.75
N ALA A 351 -24.74 -5.99 2.31
CA ALA A 351 -25.62 -6.52 1.28
C ALA A 351 -27.10 -6.44 1.69
N ALA A 352 -27.72 -5.28 1.49
CA ALA A 352 -29.15 -5.08 1.64
C ALA A 352 -29.59 -3.97 0.68
N GLN A 353 -29.44 -4.21 -0.62
CA GLN A 353 -30.26 -3.66 -1.72
C GLN A 353 -29.65 -4.06 -3.08
N CYS A 354 -29.92 -5.29 -3.50
CA CYS A 354 -29.95 -5.66 -4.91
C CYS A 354 -31.35 -6.20 -5.18
N LEU A 355 -32.21 -5.36 -5.77
CA LEU A 355 -33.30 -5.78 -6.62
C LEU A 355 -33.03 -5.21 -8.01
#